data_AF-A0A2K5C583-F1
#
_entry.id   AF-A0A2K5C583-F1
#
_cell.length_a   1.000
_cell.length_b   1.000
_cell.length_c   1.000
_cell.angle_alpha   90.00
_cell.angle_beta   90.00
_cell.angle_gamma   90.00
#
_symmetry.space_group_name_H-M   'P 1'
#
loop_
_entity.id
_entity.type
_entity.pdbx_description
1 polymer ?
#
loop_
_entity_poly.entity_id
_entity_poly.type
_entity_poly.pdbx_seq_one_letter_code
_entity_poly.pdbx_strand_id
1 'polypeptide(L)' 'MAGWNAYIDNLMADGTCQDAAIMGYKDSPSVWAAVPGKTFLRLVSWLAKTGQVFT' A
#
# COMPACT_ATOMS: atom_id res chain seq x y z
N MET A 1 12.78 5.42 -3.72
CA MET A 1 11.64 4.47 -3.83
C MET A 1 12.02 2.99 -3.64
N ALA A 2 13.27 2.57 -3.82
CA ALA A 2 13.66 1.15 -3.69
C ALA A 2 13.52 0.55 -2.26
N GLY A 3 13.69 1.36 -1.21
CA GLY A 3 13.63 0.87 0.17
C GLY A 3 12.26 0.35 0.61
N TRP A 4 11.17 0.90 0.08
CA TRP A 4 9.81 0.50 0.46
C TRP A 4 9.38 -0.82 -0.17
N ASN A 5 9.85 -1.13 -1.39
CA ASN A 5 9.58 -2.42 -2.03
C ASN A 5 10.27 -3.57 -1.26
N ALA A 6 11.54 -3.39 -0.87
CA ALA A 6 12.23 -4.38 -0.03
C ALA A 6 11.54 -4.57 1.33
N TYR A 7 10.89 -3.53 1.86
CA TYR A 7 10.11 -3.62 3.10
C TYR A 7 8.82 -4.44 2.91
N ILE A 8 8.13 -4.27 1.79
CA ILE A 8 6.99 -5.11 1.40
C ILE A 8 7.42 -6.57 1.24
N ASP A 9 8.56 -6.83 0.60
CA ASP A 9 9.08 -8.18 0.42
C ASP A 9 9.38 -8.86 1.77
N ASN A 10 9.95 -8.12 2.72
CA ASN A 10 10.17 -8.62 4.09
C ASN A 10 8.84 -8.89 4.84
N LEU A 11 7.82 -8.06 4.65
CA LEU A 11 6.49 -8.28 5.25
C LEU A 11 5.79 -9.49 4.64
N MET A 12 5.97 -9.75 3.34
CA MET A 12 5.38 -10.90 2.67
C MET A 12 6.19 -12.20 2.90
N ALA A 13 7.44 -12.09 3.36
CA ALA A 13 8.34 -13.23 3.57
C ALA A 13 7.88 -14.17 4.69
N ASP A 14 7.08 -13.68 5.65
CA ASP A 14 6.51 -14.50 6.72
C ASP A 14 5.40 -15.46 6.25
N GLY A 15 4.88 -15.25 5.03
CA GLY A 15 3.81 -16.06 4.44
C GLY A 15 2.45 -15.96 5.14
N THR A 16 2.33 -15.12 6.17
CA THR A 16 1.09 -14.88 6.92
C THR A 16 0.25 -13.78 6.27
N CYS A 17 0.91 -12.82 5.62
CA CYS A 17 0.26 -11.72 4.93
C CYS A 17 -0.11 -12.10 3.49
N GLN A 18 -1.40 -11.94 3.15
CA GLN A 18 -1.89 -12.12 1.76
C GLN A 18 -1.69 -10.87 0.90
N ASP A 19 -1.54 -9.70 1.51
CA ASP A 19 -1.40 -8.41 0.84
C ASP A 19 -0.72 -7.40 1.78
N ALA A 20 0.06 -6.47 1.22
CA ALA A 20 0.75 -5.42 1.96
C ALA A 20 0.88 -4.15 1.10
N ALA A 21 0.74 -3.00 1.74
CA ALA A 21 0.97 -1.70 1.11
C ALA A 21 1.46 -0.66 2.12
N ILE A 22 2.29 0.26 1.64
CA ILE A 22 2.80 1.41 2.37
C ILE A 22 2.21 2.65 1.74
N MET A 23 1.48 3.42 2.55
CA MET A 23 0.79 4.63 2.15
C MET A 23 1.29 5.80 2.98
N GLY A 24 1.67 6.89 2.31
CA GLY A 24 1.80 8.19 2.94
C GLY A 24 0.42 8.77 3.18
N TYR A 25 0.08 9.05 4.44
CA TYR A 25 -1.21 9.64 4.82
C TYR A 25 -1.14 11.17 5.00
N LYS A 26 0.08 11.72 5.07
CA LYS A 26 0.32 13.14 5.36
C LYS A 26 0.11 13.98 4.10
N ASP A 27 -0.65 15.08 4.23
CA ASP A 27 -1.00 16.08 3.20
C ASP A 27 -1.79 15.56 1.98
N SER A 28 -1.35 14.46 1.36
CA SER A 28 -2.09 13.77 0.30
C SER A 28 -1.86 12.27 0.36
N PRO A 29 -2.95 11.46 0.42
CA PRO A 29 -2.83 10.02 0.39
C PRO A 29 -2.09 9.57 -0.87
N SER A 30 -0.93 8.92 -0.69
CA SER A 30 -0.10 8.43 -1.80
C SER A 30 0.48 7.05 -1.49
N VAL A 31 0.54 6.15 -2.48
CA VAL A 31 1.20 4.85 -2.33
C VAL A 31 2.68 4.98 -2.58
N TRP A 32 3.48 4.42 -1.68
CA TRP A 32 4.93 4.39 -1.76
C TRP A 32 5.47 3.01 -2.16
N ALA A 33 4.77 1.94 -1.77
CA ALA A 33 4.98 0.57 -2.23
C ALA A 33 3.73 -0.27 -1.97
N ALA A 34 3.45 -1.26 -2.80
CA ALA A 34 2.36 -2.21 -2.59
C ALA A 34 2.57 -3.46 -3.43
N VAL A 35 2.00 -4.59 -3.00
CA VAL A 35 2.09 -5.86 -3.74
C VAL A 35 1.28 -5.75 -5.04
N PRO A 36 1.89 -5.99 -6.22
CA PRO A 36 1.21 -5.93 -7.51
C PRO A 36 0.06 -6.94 -7.60
N GLY A 37 -1.08 -6.51 -8.17
CA GLY A 37 -2.22 -7.38 -8.42
C GLY A 37 -3.13 -7.67 -7.21
N LYS A 38 -2.92 -6.97 -6.10
CA LYS A 38 -3.68 -7.16 -4.86
C LYS A 38 -4.62 -6.00 -4.52
N THR A 39 -5.40 -6.16 -3.46
CA THR A 39 -6.50 -5.28 -3.08
C THR A 39 -6.02 -3.90 -2.65
N PHE A 40 -4.88 -3.79 -1.95
CA PHE A 40 -4.39 -2.50 -1.46
C PHE A 40 -4.01 -1.51 -2.58
N LEU A 41 -3.46 -1.97 -3.71
CA LEU A 41 -3.23 -1.11 -4.88
C LEU A 41 -4.55 -0.57 -5.45
N ARG A 42 -5.58 -1.41 -5.50
CA ARG A 42 -6.90 -1.05 -6.00
C ARG A 42 -7.60 -0.07 -5.06
N LEU A 43 -7.51 -0.31 -3.75
CA LEU A 43 -8.06 0.55 -2.71
C LEU A 43 -7.37 1.92 -2.73
N VAL A 44 -6.06 1.99 -2.85
CA VAL A 44 -5.38 3.31 -2.89
C VAL A 44 -5.73 4.08 -4.15
N SER A 45 -5.79 3.43 -5.31
CA SER A 45 -6.25 4.11 -6.52
C SER A 45 -7.68 4.65 -6.37
N TRP A 46 -8.51 4.04 -5.54
CA TRP A 46 -9.84 4.52 -5.22
C TRP A 46 -9.79 5.64 -4.17
N LEU A 47 -9.04 5.49 -3.08
CA LEU A 47 -8.84 6.50 -2.03
C LEU A 47 -8.27 7.80 -2.58
N ALA A 48 -7.30 7.73 -3.49
CA ALA A 48 -6.74 8.89 -4.17
C ALA A 48 -7.77 9.61 -5.07
N LYS A 49 -8.83 8.92 -5.50
CA LYS A 49 -9.93 9.50 -6.30
C LYS A 49 -11.08 10.02 -5.45
N THR A 50 -11.35 9.41 -4.29
CA THR A 50 -12.53 9.71 -3.47
C THR A 50 -12.24 10.47 -2.18
N GLY A 51 -10.98 10.54 -1.74
CA GLY A 51 -10.59 11.25 -0.52
C GLY A 51 -11.16 10.69 0.79
N GLN A 52 -11.80 9.51 0.76
CA GLN A 52 -12.42 8.91 1.94
C GLN A 52 -11.45 8.01 2.69
N VAL A 53 -10.78 8.52 3.72
CA VAL A 53 -10.12 7.68 4.71
C VAL A 53 -11.21 6.92 5.48
N PHE A 54 -11.19 5.58 5.47
CA PHE A 54 -12.09 4.78 6.30
C PHE A 54 -11.81 5.12 7.77
N THR A 55 -12.68 5.93 8.37
CA THR A 55 -12.74 6.20 9.81
C THR A 55 -13.55 5.14 10.52
#